data_AF-K1SJI5-F1
#
_entry.id   AF-K1SJI5-F1
#
_cell.length_a   1.000
_cell.length_b   1.000
_cell.length_c   1.000
_cell.angle_alpha   90.00
_cell.angle_beta   90.00
_cell.angle_gamma   90.00
#
_symmetry.space_group_name_H-M   'P 1'
#
loop_
_entity.id
_entity.type
_entity.pdbx_description
1 polymer ?
#
loop_
_entity_poly.entity_id
_entity_poly.type
_entity_poly.pdbx_seq_one_letter_code
_entity_poly.pdbx_strand_id
1 'polypeptide(L)'
;MNTPDTVFKEAYDYIFVIFLGIPVTFLYNILSGFIRSLGDSKSPVVILIISSILNVGFDLLFILVFDMGVAGAGWATVLAQLISGIACLVYMIKRFDILHLSRKDLKPDAYSMSRLCAMGVPMGLQYSITAIGSILLQSAVNSLGETYMAAVTAGSKVTQFLCCPFDAMGSTMATYCGQNVGAGRVDRIESGVKKCSMLGIAYAII
;
A
#
# COMPACT_ATOMS: atom_id res chain seq x y z
N MET A 1 4.06 25.34 0.16
CA MET A 1 5.17 24.62 -0.52
C MET A 1 5.69 25.56 -1.59
N ASN A 2 6.82 26.24 -1.36
CA ASN A 2 7.50 27.03 -2.40
C ASN A 2 8.20 26.04 -3.35
N THR A 3 7.41 25.33 -4.15
CA THR A 3 7.94 24.41 -5.16
C THR A 3 8.37 25.24 -6.37
N PRO A 4 9.61 25.09 -6.88
CA PRO A 4 10.05 25.81 -8.08
C PRO A 4 9.10 25.57 -9.26
N ASP A 5 8.79 26.60 -10.04
CA ASP A 5 7.88 26.53 -11.20
C ASP A 5 8.31 25.48 -12.23
N THR A 6 9.61 25.16 -12.29
CA THR A 6 10.19 24.13 -13.15
C THR A 6 9.73 22.71 -12.80
N VAL A 7 9.42 22.43 -11.53
CA VAL A 7 8.99 21.10 -11.04
C VAL A 7 7.48 21.04 -10.83
N PHE A 8 6.82 22.20 -10.67
CA PHE A 8 5.40 22.27 -10.38
C PHE A 8 4.54 21.60 -11.44
N LYS A 9 4.86 21.79 -12.73
CA LYS A 9 4.12 21.19 -13.84
C LYS A 9 4.25 19.65 -13.84
N GLU A 10 5.47 19.14 -13.68
CA GLU A 10 5.71 17.69 -13.60
C GLU A 10 5.04 17.06 -12.37
N ALA A 11 5.08 17.74 -11.23
CA ALA A 11 4.40 17.32 -10.01
C ALA A 11 2.88 17.30 -10.21
N TYR A 12 2.31 18.32 -10.85
CA TYR A 12 0.87 18.38 -11.14
C TYR A 12 0.44 17.23 -12.05
N ASP A 13 1.13 17.00 -13.16
CA ASP A 13 0.79 15.95 -14.12
C ASP A 13 0.90 14.56 -13.47
N TYR A 14 1.94 14.33 -12.67
CA TYR A 14 2.10 13.09 -11.91
C TYR A 14 0.95 12.89 -10.90
N ILE A 15 0.65 13.92 -10.10
CA ILE A 15 -0.42 13.87 -9.10
C ILE A 15 -1.75 13.59 -9.78
N PHE A 16 -2.06 14.29 -10.87
CA PHE A 16 -3.30 14.11 -11.62
C PHE A 16 -3.51 12.65 -12.06
N VAL A 17 -2.47 12.03 -12.62
CA VAL A 17 -2.53 10.63 -13.05
C VAL A 17 -2.68 9.67 -11.87
N ILE A 18 -1.96 9.89 -10.77
CA ILE A 18 -2.07 9.07 -9.57
C ILE A 18 -3.46 9.18 -8.93
N PHE A 19 -4.06 10.37 -8.91
CA PHE A 19 -5.42 10.58 -8.42
C PHE A 19 -6.45 9.81 -9.27
N LEU A 20 -6.28 9.80 -10.59
CA LEU A 20 -7.11 9.01 -11.50
C LEU A 20 -6.93 7.50 -11.26
N GLY A 21 -5.73 7.08 -10.83
CA GLY A 21 -5.38 5.71 -10.47
C GLY A 21 -5.89 5.23 -9.12
N ILE A 22 -6.41 6.10 -8.23
CA ILE A 22 -6.87 5.72 -6.89
C ILE A 22 -7.81 4.50 -6.89
N PRO A 23 -8.87 4.41 -7.73
CA PRO A 23 -9.75 3.24 -7.75
C PRO A 23 -9.01 1.94 -8.06
N VAL A 24 -7.98 2.02 -8.90
CA VAL A 24 -7.13 0.88 -9.28
C VAL A 24 -6.25 0.44 -8.11
N THR A 25 -5.63 1.39 -7.43
CA THR A 25 -4.84 1.12 -6.22
C THR A 25 -5.70 0.48 -5.15
N PHE A 26 -6.94 0.97 -4.95
CA PHE A 26 -7.91 0.37 -4.04
C PHE A 26 -8.27 -1.06 -4.44
N LEU A 27 -8.55 -1.30 -5.72
CA LEU A 27 -8.87 -2.62 -6.24
C LEU A 27 -7.76 -3.64 -5.90
N TYR A 28 -6.51 -3.31 -6.22
CA TYR A 28 -5.37 -4.17 -5.92
C TYR A 28 -5.21 -4.42 -4.41
N ASN A 29 -5.23 -3.37 -3.59
CA ASN A 29 -5.01 -3.48 -2.15
C ASN A 29 -6.10 -4.30 -1.45
N ILE A 30 -7.37 -4.09 -1.81
CA ILE A 30 -8.51 -4.84 -1.25
C ILE A 30 -8.39 -6.33 -1.61
N LEU A 31 -8.19 -6.65 -2.89
CA LEU A 31 -8.13 -8.04 -3.35
C LEU A 31 -6.91 -8.78 -2.76
N SER A 32 -5.76 -8.12 -2.72
CA SER A 32 -4.55 -8.64 -2.06
C SER A 32 -4.78 -8.85 -0.56
N GLY A 33 -5.53 -7.95 0.09
CA GLY A 33 -5.98 -8.08 1.48
C GLY A 33 -6.89 -9.29 1.70
N PHE A 34 -7.85 -9.54 0.82
CA PHE A 34 -8.75 -10.70 0.90
C PHE A 34 -8.00 -12.03 0.76
N ILE A 35 -7.12 -12.15 -0.24
CA ILE A 35 -6.33 -13.37 -0.45
C ILE A 35 -5.44 -13.66 0.77
N ARG A 36 -4.77 -12.62 1.31
CA ARG A 36 -3.97 -12.76 2.55
C ARG A 36 -4.81 -13.13 3.76
N SER A 37 -6.02 -12.58 3.87
CA SER A 37 -6.95 -12.87 4.99
C SER A 37 -7.42 -14.33 5.00
N LEU A 38 -7.36 -15.03 3.87
CA LEU A 38 -7.60 -16.47 3.76
C LEU A 38 -6.36 -17.34 4.02
N GLY A 39 -5.22 -16.72 4.35
CA GLY A 39 -3.96 -17.40 4.66
C GLY A 39 -3.05 -17.65 3.45
N ASP A 40 -3.41 -17.19 2.25
CA ASP A 40 -2.53 -17.25 1.08
C ASP A 40 -1.70 -15.96 0.96
N SER A 41 -0.53 -15.97 1.58
CA SER A 41 0.43 -14.86 1.47
C SER A 41 1.35 -14.97 0.25
N LYS A 42 1.38 -16.11 -0.45
CA LYS A 42 2.34 -16.36 -1.53
C LYS A 42 1.84 -15.80 -2.85
N SER A 43 0.59 -16.03 -3.18
CA SER A 43 0.02 -15.63 -4.47
C SER A 43 0.01 -14.09 -4.65
N PRO A 44 -0.35 -13.29 -3.64
CA PRO A 44 -0.26 -11.83 -3.74
C PRO A 44 1.17 -11.32 -3.96
N VAL A 45 2.17 -11.99 -3.36
CA VAL A 45 3.59 -11.63 -3.55
C VAL A 45 4.04 -11.94 -4.97
N VAL A 46 3.67 -13.08 -5.54
CA VAL A 46 3.98 -13.41 -6.95
C VAL A 46 3.35 -12.38 -7.89
N ILE A 47 2.08 -12.01 -7.66
CA ILE A 47 1.40 -10.99 -8.46
C ILE A 47 2.05 -9.62 -8.30
N LEU A 48 2.53 -9.28 -7.10
CA LEU A 48 3.26 -8.04 -6.84
C LEU A 48 4.60 -8.02 -7.59
N ILE A 49 5.35 -9.12 -7.62
CA ILE A 49 6.61 -9.22 -8.39
C ILE A 49 6.35 -9.00 -9.88
N ILE A 50 5.31 -9.63 -10.42
CA ILE A 50 4.89 -9.42 -11.82
C ILE A 50 4.49 -7.95 -12.04
N SER A 51 3.77 -7.35 -11.09
CA SER A 51 3.42 -5.92 -11.11
C SER A 51 4.65 -5.04 -11.24
N SER A 52 5.66 -5.28 -10.40
CA SER A 52 6.89 -4.50 -10.38
C SER A 52 7.67 -4.64 -11.68
N ILE A 53 7.74 -5.84 -12.27
CA ILE A 53 8.40 -6.06 -13.56
C ILE A 53 7.66 -5.32 -14.68
N LEU A 54 6.32 -5.43 -14.71
CA LEU A 54 5.49 -4.71 -15.68
C LEU A 54 5.61 -3.20 -15.53
N ASN A 55 5.67 -2.70 -14.28
CA ASN A 55 5.83 -1.29 -13.98
C ASN A 55 7.14 -0.75 -14.55
N VAL A 56 8.27 -1.41 -14.29
CA VAL A 56 9.57 -1.03 -14.86
C VAL A 56 9.55 -1.08 -16.39
N GLY A 57 8.90 -2.10 -16.97
CA GLY A 57 8.73 -2.21 -18.42
C GLY A 57 7.93 -1.05 -19.00
N PHE A 58 6.84 -0.65 -18.34
CA PHE A 58 6.03 0.49 -18.74
C PHE A 58 6.70 1.83 -18.50
N ASP A 59 7.49 1.97 -17.44
CA ASP A 59 8.30 3.18 -17.20
C ASP A 59 9.26 3.39 -18.36
N LEU A 60 10.03 2.37 -18.73
CA LEU A 60 10.95 2.44 -19.88
C LEU A 60 10.22 2.77 -21.18
N LEU A 61 9.04 2.18 -21.39
CA LEU A 61 8.26 2.40 -22.60
C LEU A 61 7.66 3.82 -22.66
N PHE A 62 7.01 4.31 -21.60
CA PHE A 62 6.40 5.64 -21.61
C PHE A 62 7.41 6.78 -21.52
N ILE A 63 8.53 6.56 -20.83
CA ILE A 63 9.58 7.59 -20.69
C ILE A 63 10.46 7.62 -21.94
N LEU A 64 10.98 6.48 -22.42
CA LEU A 64 11.96 6.48 -23.51
C LEU A 64 11.33 6.46 -24.92
N VAL A 65 10.16 5.85 -25.10
CA VAL A 65 9.55 5.70 -26.44
C VAL A 65 8.51 6.78 -26.69
N PHE A 66 7.66 7.06 -25.71
CA PHE A 66 6.58 8.05 -25.84
C PHE A 66 6.93 9.46 -25.35
N ASP A 67 8.13 9.63 -24.75
CA ASP A 67 8.66 10.91 -24.26
C ASP A 67 7.68 11.65 -23.32
N MET A 68 6.90 10.89 -22.55
CA MET A 68 5.85 11.41 -21.65
C MET A 68 6.40 11.92 -20.31
N GLY A 69 7.72 11.89 -20.13
CA GLY A 69 8.41 12.33 -18.91
C GLY A 69 7.81 11.75 -17.63
N VAL A 70 7.66 12.58 -16.60
CA VAL A 70 7.16 12.18 -15.27
C VAL A 70 5.70 11.70 -15.30
N ALA A 71 4.87 12.24 -16.19
CA ALA A 71 3.48 11.78 -16.35
C ALA A 71 3.42 10.32 -16.83
N GLY A 72 4.38 9.91 -17.68
CA GLY A 72 4.53 8.52 -18.13
C GLY A 72 4.77 7.54 -16.99
N ALA A 73 5.57 7.92 -15.99
CA ALA A 73 5.81 7.10 -14.79
C ALA A 73 4.53 6.91 -13.94
N GLY A 74 3.70 7.95 -13.86
CA GLY A 74 2.37 7.85 -13.26
C GLY A 74 1.51 6.81 -13.96
N TRP A 75 1.43 6.87 -15.30
CA TRP A 75 0.63 5.92 -16.09
C TRP A 75 1.15 4.49 -16.02
N ALA A 76 2.47 4.30 -16.03
CA ALA A 76 3.11 3.01 -15.82
C ALA A 76 2.67 2.38 -14.49
N THR A 77 2.64 3.18 -13.42
CA THR A 77 2.23 2.74 -12.08
C THR A 77 0.77 2.32 -12.06
N VAL A 78 -0.12 3.14 -12.62
CA VAL A 78 -1.56 2.85 -12.64
C VAL A 78 -1.86 1.60 -13.47
N LEU A 79 -1.25 1.47 -14.64
CA LEU A 79 -1.46 0.31 -15.52
C LEU A 79 -0.91 -0.99 -14.92
N ALA A 80 0.28 -0.96 -14.31
CA ALA A 80 0.82 -2.13 -13.62
C ALA A 80 -0.07 -2.57 -12.45
N GLN A 81 -0.55 -1.62 -11.65
CA GLN A 81 -1.50 -1.91 -10.58
C GLN A 81 -2.85 -2.42 -11.10
N LEU A 82 -3.31 -1.93 -12.25
CA LEU A 82 -4.55 -2.40 -12.88
C LEU A 82 -4.44 -3.85 -13.30
N ILE A 83 -3.37 -4.20 -13.99
CA ILE A 83 -3.11 -5.58 -14.43
C ILE A 83 -3.02 -6.50 -13.21
N SER A 84 -2.32 -6.08 -12.16
CA SER A 84 -2.22 -6.86 -10.92
C SER A 84 -3.53 -6.96 -10.15
N GLY A 85 -4.33 -5.90 -10.10
CA GLY A 85 -5.67 -5.92 -9.52
C GLY A 85 -6.58 -6.91 -10.23
N ILE A 86 -6.59 -6.88 -11.57
CA ILE A 86 -7.35 -7.84 -12.39
C ILE A 86 -6.82 -9.26 -12.20
N ALA A 87 -5.51 -9.47 -12.16
CA ALA A 87 -4.91 -10.77 -11.91
C ALA A 87 -5.30 -11.33 -10.54
N CYS A 88 -5.26 -10.50 -9.48
CA CYS A 88 -5.75 -10.85 -8.16
C CYS A 88 -7.24 -11.22 -8.19
N LEU A 89 -8.07 -10.47 -8.92
CA LEU A 89 -9.51 -10.73 -9.03
C LEU A 89 -9.78 -12.10 -9.68
N VAL A 90 -9.13 -12.37 -10.82
CA VAL A 90 -9.27 -13.63 -11.55
C VAL A 90 -8.76 -14.80 -10.71
N TYR A 91 -7.63 -14.64 -10.02
CA TYR A 91 -7.10 -15.67 -9.11
C TYR A 91 -8.06 -15.93 -7.95
N MET A 92 -8.58 -14.87 -7.34
CA MET A 92 -9.51 -14.93 -6.22
C MET A 92 -10.76 -15.74 -6.58
N ILE A 93 -11.39 -15.41 -7.72
CA ILE A 93 -12.59 -16.10 -8.21
C ILE A 93 -12.28 -17.57 -8.53
N LYS A 94 -11.14 -17.87 -9.17
CA LYS A 94 -10.81 -19.26 -9.54
C LYS A 94 -10.43 -20.15 -8.37
N ARG A 95 -9.83 -19.60 -7.31
CA ARG A 95 -9.21 -20.39 -6.23
C ARG A 95 -10.07 -20.50 -4.99
N PHE A 96 -10.86 -19.47 -4.68
CA PHE A 96 -11.59 -19.39 -3.41
C PHE A 96 -13.09 -19.40 -3.66
N ASP A 97 -13.69 -20.58 -3.55
CA ASP A 97 -15.14 -20.74 -3.77
C ASP A 97 -15.98 -19.88 -2.82
N ILE A 98 -15.47 -19.64 -1.61
CA ILE A 98 -16.10 -18.80 -0.58
C ILE A 98 -16.16 -17.31 -0.96
N LEU A 99 -15.35 -16.87 -1.94
CA LEU A 99 -15.31 -15.49 -2.43
C LEU A 99 -16.11 -15.29 -3.72
N HIS A 100 -16.85 -16.31 -4.17
CA HIS A 100 -17.82 -16.14 -5.25
C HIS A 100 -18.97 -15.25 -4.78
N LEU A 101 -18.97 -14.00 -5.26
CA LEU A 101 -20.03 -13.02 -5.00
C LEU A 101 -21.37 -13.56 -5.50
N SER A 102 -22.29 -13.84 -4.58
CA SER A 102 -23.70 -14.10 -4.90
C SER A 102 -24.47 -12.79 -5.00
N ARG A 103 -25.57 -12.76 -5.75
CA ARG A 103 -26.52 -11.63 -5.76
C ARG A 103 -27.07 -11.29 -4.37
N LYS A 104 -27.02 -12.24 -3.43
CA LYS A 104 -27.42 -12.04 -2.03
C LYS A 104 -26.39 -11.25 -1.22
N ASP A 105 -25.11 -11.32 -1.59
CA ASP A 105 -23.99 -10.67 -0.89
C ASP A 105 -23.80 -9.20 -1.33
N LEU A 106 -24.43 -8.81 -2.44
CA LEU A 106 -24.48 -7.43 -2.94
C LEU A 106 -25.43 -6.52 -2.16
N LYS A 107 -26.10 -7.03 -1.12
CA LYS A 107 -26.97 -6.23 -0.26
C LYS A 107 -26.11 -5.45 0.74
N PRO A 108 -26.26 -4.12 0.84
CA PRO A 108 -25.52 -3.34 1.82
C PRO A 108 -25.92 -3.75 3.24
N ASP A 109 -24.95 -4.18 4.03
CA ASP A 109 -25.12 -4.45 5.45
C ASP A 109 -24.55 -3.29 6.26
N ALA A 110 -25.43 -2.45 6.79
CA ALA A 110 -25.05 -1.28 7.58
C ALA A 110 -24.22 -1.65 8.81
N TYR A 111 -24.43 -2.83 9.39
CA TYR A 111 -23.66 -3.30 10.55
C TYR A 111 -22.19 -3.56 10.18
N SER A 112 -21.95 -4.35 9.14
CA SER A 112 -20.60 -4.62 8.64
C SER A 112 -19.91 -3.35 8.13
N MET A 113 -20.62 -2.51 7.39
CA MET A 113 -20.10 -1.23 6.90
C MET A 113 -19.67 -0.32 8.07
N SER A 114 -20.51 -0.19 9.11
CA SER A 114 -20.19 0.62 10.28
C SER A 114 -18.95 0.12 11.01
N ARG A 115 -18.80 -1.21 11.19
CA ARG A 115 -17.59 -1.79 11.80
C ARG A 115 -16.34 -1.53 10.98
N LEU A 116 -16.41 -1.67 9.66
CA LEU A 116 -15.29 -1.37 8.77
C LEU A 116 -14.91 0.11 8.83
N CYS A 117 -15.90 1.01 8.81
CA CYS A 117 -15.68 2.45 8.97
C CYS A 117 -15.09 2.81 10.34
N ALA A 118 -15.56 2.17 11.42
CA ALA A 118 -15.04 2.40 12.76
C ALA A 118 -13.56 2.00 12.91
N MET A 119 -13.05 1.09 12.08
CA MET A 119 -11.62 0.75 12.02
C MET A 119 -10.87 1.64 11.01
N GLY A 120 -11.45 1.84 9.82
CA GLY A 120 -10.81 2.54 8.71
C GLY A 120 -10.70 4.05 8.91
N VAL A 121 -11.71 4.70 9.49
CA VAL A 121 -11.71 6.15 9.70
C VAL A 121 -10.61 6.59 10.68
N PRO A 122 -10.44 5.96 11.86
CA PRO A 122 -9.33 6.30 12.75
C PRO A 122 -7.96 6.05 12.11
N MET A 123 -7.78 4.94 11.38
CA MET A 123 -6.53 4.66 10.68
C MET A 123 -6.24 5.69 9.58
N GLY A 124 -7.25 6.04 8.77
CA GLY A 124 -7.13 7.07 7.74
C GLY A 124 -6.80 8.44 8.34
N LEU A 125 -7.41 8.80 9.47
CA LEU A 125 -7.10 10.03 10.20
C LEU A 125 -5.67 10.01 10.75
N GLN A 126 -5.23 8.90 11.34
CA GLN A 126 -3.85 8.73 11.81
C GLN A 126 -2.85 8.94 10.67
N TYR A 127 -3.02 8.24 9.54
CA TYR A 127 -2.16 8.42 8.36
C TYR A 127 -2.21 9.84 7.82
N SER A 128 -3.37 10.50 7.85
CA SER A 128 -3.52 11.89 7.42
C SER A 128 -2.75 12.86 8.32
N ILE A 129 -2.83 12.68 9.65
CA ILE A 129 -2.08 13.50 10.61
C ILE A 129 -0.57 13.32 10.39
N THR A 130 -0.10 12.07 10.22
CA THR A 130 1.29 11.79 9.91
C THR A 130 1.72 12.45 8.60
N ALA A 131 0.91 12.33 7.54
CA ALA A 131 1.20 12.94 6.23
C ALA A 131 1.27 14.47 6.31
N ILE A 132 0.34 15.12 7.02
CA ILE A 132 0.37 16.57 7.26
C ILE A 132 1.64 16.95 8.02
N GLY A 133 2.00 16.20 9.07
CA GLY A 133 3.24 16.40 9.82
C GLY A 133 4.48 16.30 8.93
N SER A 134 4.54 15.30 8.05
CA SER A 134 5.62 15.14 7.07
C SER A 134 5.68 16.29 6.08
N ILE A 135 4.54 16.82 5.60
CA ILE A 135 4.51 17.98 4.70
C ILE A 135 5.02 19.25 5.39
N LEU A 136 4.66 19.45 6.67
CA LEU A 136 5.16 20.57 7.47
C LEU A 136 6.67 20.48 7.66
N LEU A 137 7.18 19.30 8.02
CA LEU A 137 8.61 19.05 8.16
C LEU A 137 9.34 19.27 6.83
N GLN A 138 8.80 18.74 5.73
CA GLN A 138 9.38 18.92 4.39
C GLN A 138 9.39 20.40 3.98
N SER A 139 8.36 21.16 4.31
CA SER A 139 8.31 22.60 4.02
C SER A 139 9.40 23.37 4.77
N ALA A 140 9.69 22.99 6.02
CA ALA A 140 10.81 23.55 6.78
C ALA A 140 12.16 23.15 6.15
N VAL A 141 12.33 21.89 5.76
CA VAL A 141 13.54 21.40 5.07
C VAL A 141 13.80 22.14 3.76
N ASN A 142 12.74 22.43 2.99
CA ASN A 142 12.88 23.15 1.72
C ASN A 142 13.45 24.56 1.90
N SER A 143 13.25 25.20 3.07
CA SER A 143 13.86 26.50 3.37
C SER A 143 15.36 26.45 3.67
N LEU A 144 15.92 25.25 3.89
CA LEU A 144 17.34 25.06 4.21
C LEU A 144 18.23 24.93 2.96
N GLY A 145 17.63 24.80 1.76
CA GLY A 145 18.34 24.71 0.48
C GLY A 145 18.44 23.28 -0.08
N GLU A 146 18.86 23.19 -1.35
CA GLU A 146 18.78 21.96 -2.17
C GLU A 146 19.56 20.77 -1.60
N THR A 147 20.76 21.00 -1.06
CA THR A 147 21.59 19.93 -0.50
C THR A 147 20.90 19.22 0.68
N TYR A 148 20.21 19.98 1.55
CA TYR A 148 19.49 19.42 2.68
C TYR A 148 18.22 18.69 2.24
N MET A 149 17.51 19.19 1.22
CA MET A 149 16.38 18.48 0.62
C MET A 149 16.79 17.13 0.04
N ALA A 150 17.91 17.08 -0.69
CA ALA A 150 18.45 15.85 -1.25
C ALA A 150 18.86 14.86 -0.14
N ALA A 151 19.53 15.35 0.90
CA ALA A 151 19.93 14.53 2.05
C ALA A 151 18.73 13.92 2.80
N VAL A 152 17.69 14.72 3.06
CA VAL A 152 16.45 14.24 3.70
C VAL A 152 15.74 13.21 2.82
N THR A 153 15.66 13.45 1.50
CA THR A 153 15.06 12.52 0.56
C THR A 153 15.79 11.17 0.57
N ALA A 154 17.12 11.17 0.51
CA ALA A 154 17.93 9.96 0.59
C ALA A 154 17.75 9.24 1.94
N GLY A 155 17.81 9.99 3.05
CA GLY A 155 17.60 9.46 4.40
C GLY A 155 16.23 8.81 4.57
N SER A 156 15.16 9.46 4.11
CA SER A 156 13.80 8.91 4.18
C SER A 156 13.66 7.60 3.40
N LYS A 157 14.36 7.41 2.28
CA LYS A 157 14.35 6.13 1.55
C LYS A 157 15.01 5.01 2.34
N VAL A 158 16.13 5.30 3.00
CA VAL A 158 16.81 4.33 3.89
C VAL A 158 15.90 3.98 5.08
N THR A 159 15.30 4.98 5.73
CA THR A 159 14.35 4.75 6.83
C THR A 159 13.16 3.91 6.37
N GLN A 160 12.57 4.20 5.21
CA GLN A 160 11.44 3.45 4.68
C GLN A 160 11.80 1.98 4.41
N PHE A 161 13.02 1.72 3.91
CA PHE A 161 13.53 0.36 3.71
C PHE A 161 13.69 -0.40 5.04
N LEU A 162 14.30 0.23 6.05
CA LEU A 162 14.47 -0.35 7.38
C LEU A 162 13.15 -0.51 8.13
N CYS A 163 12.15 0.34 7.87
CA CYS A 163 10.84 0.23 8.50
C CYS A 163 9.96 -0.87 7.87
N CYS A 164 10.24 -1.29 6.64
CA CYS A 164 9.41 -2.25 5.90
C CYS A 164 9.13 -3.57 6.66
N PRO A 165 10.09 -4.19 7.38
CA PRO A 165 9.82 -5.38 8.17
C PRO A 165 8.85 -5.14 9.33
N PHE A 166 8.87 -3.97 9.96
CA PHE A 166 7.92 -3.63 11.02
C PHE A 166 6.49 -3.54 10.47
N ASP A 167 6.31 -2.90 9.31
CA ASP A 167 5.00 -2.83 8.64
C ASP A 167 4.50 -4.22 8.25
N ALA A 168 5.39 -5.08 7.73
CA ALA A 168 5.07 -6.46 7.38
C ALA A 168 4.66 -7.30 8.61
N MET A 169 5.37 -7.16 9.73
CA MET A 169 5.02 -7.78 11.01
C MET A 169 3.65 -7.32 11.49
N GLY A 170 3.37 -6.02 11.47
CA GLY A 170 2.09 -5.44 11.87
C GLY A 170 0.93 -5.97 11.03
N SER A 171 1.05 -5.94 9.71
CA SER A 171 0.02 -6.48 8.80
C SER A 171 -0.18 -7.99 9.00
N THR A 172 0.90 -8.75 9.22
CA THR A 172 0.81 -10.20 9.45
C THR A 172 0.10 -10.51 10.76
N MET A 173 0.41 -9.78 11.82
CA MET A 173 -0.26 -9.95 13.12
C MET A 173 -1.73 -9.55 13.07
N ALA A 174 -2.10 -8.51 12.33
CA ALA A 174 -3.51 -8.16 12.12
C ALA A 174 -4.31 -9.32 11.50
N THR A 175 -3.79 -9.93 10.43
CA THR A 175 -4.41 -11.10 9.80
C THR A 175 -4.42 -12.32 10.73
N TYR A 176 -3.30 -12.60 11.41
CA TYR A 176 -3.19 -13.71 12.34
C TYR A 176 -4.19 -13.61 13.49
N CYS A 177 -4.31 -12.43 14.11
CA CYS A 177 -5.28 -12.16 15.17
C CYS A 177 -6.70 -12.32 14.64
N GLY A 178 -7.03 -11.73 13.48
CA GLY A 178 -8.37 -11.85 12.88
C GLY A 178 -8.80 -13.29 12.64
N GLN A 179 -7.91 -14.12 12.09
CA GLN A 179 -8.18 -15.55 11.87
C GLN A 179 -8.36 -16.33 13.18
N ASN A 180 -7.52 -16.07 14.19
CA ASN A 180 -7.60 -16.79 15.47
C ASN A 180 -8.82 -16.37 16.30
N VAL A 181 -9.21 -15.09 16.28
CA VAL A 181 -10.49 -14.64 16.88
C VAL A 181 -11.66 -15.32 16.19
N GLY A 182 -11.69 -15.32 14.85
CA GLY A 182 -12.75 -15.98 14.08
C GLY A 182 -12.85 -17.49 14.33
N ALA A 183 -11.73 -18.15 14.63
CA ALA A 183 -11.67 -19.58 14.96
C ALA A 183 -11.87 -19.88 16.47
N GLY A 184 -12.11 -18.86 17.31
CA GLY A 184 -12.24 -19.01 18.76
C GLY A 184 -10.94 -19.38 19.50
N ARG A 185 -9.78 -19.24 18.85
CA ARG A 185 -8.44 -19.62 19.37
C ARG A 185 -7.66 -18.42 19.89
N VAL A 186 -8.24 -17.71 20.87
CA VAL A 186 -7.65 -16.48 21.43
C VAL A 186 -6.34 -16.77 22.17
N ASP A 187 -6.16 -18.00 22.68
CA ASP A 187 -4.93 -18.49 23.31
C ASP A 187 -3.70 -18.32 22.41
N ARG A 188 -3.87 -18.51 21.09
CA ARG A 188 -2.78 -18.41 20.13
C ARG A 188 -2.34 -16.97 19.90
N ILE A 189 -3.23 -16.00 20.08
CA ILE A 189 -2.99 -14.58 19.82
C ILE A 189 -1.88 -14.06 20.72
N GLU A 190 -1.97 -14.32 22.02
CA GLU A 190 -0.97 -13.85 22.98
C GLU A 190 0.42 -14.40 22.65
N SER A 191 0.51 -15.70 22.33
CA SER A 191 1.76 -16.34 21.96
C SER A 191 2.34 -15.80 20.65
N GLY A 192 1.49 -15.52 19.65
CA GLY A 192 1.87 -14.98 18.36
C GLY A 192 2.40 -13.55 18.46
N VAL A 193 1.67 -12.70 19.18
CA VAL A 193 2.06 -11.30 19.43
C VAL A 193 3.38 -11.25 20.20
N LYS A 194 3.56 -12.04 21.26
CA LYS A 194 4.83 -12.08 22.02
C LYS A 194 6.02 -12.46 21.14
N LYS A 195 5.88 -13.50 20.30
CA LYS A 195 6.94 -13.92 19.37
C LYS A 195 7.24 -12.86 18.31
N CYS A 196 6.20 -12.22 17.77
CA CYS A 196 6.35 -11.15 16.80
C CYS A 196 7.03 -9.91 17.41
N SER A 197 6.66 -9.52 18.62
CA SER A 197 7.31 -8.40 19.33
C SER A 197 8.77 -8.69 19.62
N MET A 198 9.12 -9.94 19.99
CA MET A 198 10.52 -10.34 20.19
C MET A 198 11.31 -10.26 18.88
N LEU A 199 10.73 -10.70 17.76
CA LEU A 199 11.31 -10.55 16.43
C LEU A 199 11.55 -9.07 16.09
N GLY A 200 10.57 -8.21 16.38
CA GLY A 200 10.67 -6.76 16.18
C GLY A 200 11.78 -6.12 17.03
N ILE A 201 11.89 -6.51 18.31
CA ILE A 201 12.97 -6.03 19.19
C ILE A 201 14.34 -6.48 18.68
N ALA A 202 14.48 -7.76 18.30
CA ALA A 202 15.72 -8.27 17.74
C ALA A 202 16.12 -7.54 16.46
N TYR A 203 15.14 -7.28 15.58
CA TYR A 203 15.37 -6.52 14.36
C TYR A 203 15.73 -5.06 14.63
N ALA A 204 15.16 -4.43 15.66
CA ALA A 204 15.49 -3.04 16.05
C ALA A 204 16.91 -2.88 16.61
N ILE A 205 17.53 -3.95 17.09
CA ILE A 205 18.90 -3.94 17.64
C ILE A 205 19.95 -4.09 16.53
N ILE A 206 19.58 -4.69 15.39
CA ILE A 206 20.44 -4.89 14.21
C ILE A 206 20.47 -3.61 13.37
#